data_AF-A0A0D0H7D7-F1
#
_entry.id   AF-A0A0D0H7D7-F1
#
_cell.length_a   1.000
_cell.length_b   1.000
_cell.length_c   1.000
_cell.angle_alpha   90.00
_cell.angle_beta   90.00
_cell.angle_gamma   90.00
#
_symmetry.space_group_name_H-M   'P 1'
#
loop_
_entity.id
_entity.type
_entity.pdbx_description
1 polymer ?
#
loop_
_entity_poly.entity_id
_entity_poly.type
_entity_poly.pdbx_seq_one_letter_code
_entity_poly.pdbx_strand_id
1 'polypeptide(L)'
;MWYDLVEQQRQWLRAWHAATRHACDAWPAAALAHAASSWFTDLYAPLLGVPADPPPFAIGAVAPDGRRVDEQIVARMPFCRLRRFARAGARRTVLLCVPLVGHVAAMMRDTAEGLLADGDVCVTDWLDARDVPLDAGRFGLDEYVAMLDGFIDALTRDGRPLHVIAICQATFPALGALALRARRGCAQPANVTLIGGPLDARLHPSALGIAARSHSLDWCRHHLIDVVPAGFAGHGRRVFPAYLQRAEIAILYPHRYLSLMERYAQAMSRGDAQALADAQRELRAYAALLDMPAEYFLDTVDVVFQRASLANGDWHVGGKLVEPAALRGVFLLTVEGTRDAVTGAGQTHAALEMCCGLAPHERRRLDVDGCDHYGLFTGEHWRDDVHPVLQTMFAQAEAARARRRA
;
A
#
# COMPACT_ATOMS: atom_id res chain seq x y z
N MET A 1 -0.11 -26.24 -9.49
CA MET A 1 -1.35 -27.07 -9.57
C MET A 1 -2.32 -26.79 -8.41
N TRP A 2 -1.96 -25.97 -7.41
CA TRP A 2 -2.92 -25.48 -6.41
C TRP A 2 -3.67 -24.26 -6.92
N TYR A 3 -3.00 -23.37 -7.65
CA TYR A 3 -3.66 -22.18 -8.18
C TYR A 3 -4.87 -22.52 -9.08
N ASP A 4 -4.70 -23.39 -10.08
CA ASP A 4 -5.83 -23.85 -10.93
C ASP A 4 -7.04 -24.32 -10.10
N LEU A 5 -6.80 -25.16 -9.09
CA LEU A 5 -7.85 -25.70 -8.23
C LEU A 5 -8.55 -24.60 -7.41
N VAL A 6 -7.78 -23.68 -6.85
CA VAL A 6 -8.31 -22.54 -6.07
C VAL A 6 -9.16 -21.64 -6.96
N GLU A 7 -8.73 -21.36 -8.20
CA GLU A 7 -9.53 -20.52 -9.10
C GLU A 7 -10.77 -21.23 -9.62
N GLN A 8 -10.72 -22.54 -9.91
CA GLN A 8 -11.90 -23.34 -10.22
C GLN A 8 -12.92 -23.31 -9.07
N GLN A 9 -12.45 -23.47 -7.82
CA GLN A 9 -13.31 -23.36 -6.64
C GLN A 9 -13.95 -21.97 -6.54
N ARG A 10 -13.19 -20.88 -6.77
CA ARG A 10 -13.73 -19.51 -6.78
C ARG A 10 -14.78 -19.31 -7.86
N GLN A 11 -14.52 -19.79 -9.09
CA GLN A 11 -15.49 -19.70 -10.18
C GLN A 11 -16.79 -20.43 -9.84
N TRP A 12 -16.69 -21.62 -9.23
CA TRP A 12 -17.86 -22.37 -8.77
C TRP A 12 -18.63 -21.62 -7.67
N LEU A 13 -17.94 -21.06 -6.67
CA LEU A 13 -18.54 -20.24 -5.62
C LEU A 13 -19.23 -18.98 -6.18
N ARG A 14 -18.63 -18.31 -7.19
CA ARG A 14 -19.24 -17.17 -7.88
C ARG A 14 -20.53 -17.56 -8.60
N ALA A 15 -20.52 -18.67 -9.33
CA ALA A 15 -21.70 -19.18 -10.03
C ALA A 15 -22.82 -19.54 -9.05
N TRP A 16 -22.49 -20.23 -7.95
CA TRP A 16 -23.45 -20.55 -6.89
C TRP A 16 -24.03 -19.30 -6.23
N HIS A 17 -23.18 -18.33 -5.88
CA HIS A 17 -23.63 -17.08 -5.27
C HIS A 17 -24.59 -16.31 -6.19
N ALA A 18 -24.29 -16.23 -7.49
CA ALA A 18 -25.16 -15.61 -8.48
C ALA A 18 -26.52 -16.32 -8.58
N ALA A 19 -26.52 -17.66 -8.60
CA ALA A 19 -27.74 -18.46 -8.63
C ALA A 19 -28.59 -18.29 -7.37
N THR A 20 -27.97 -18.30 -6.18
CA THR A 20 -28.67 -18.10 -4.90
C THR A 20 -29.29 -16.72 -4.82
N ARG A 21 -28.57 -15.67 -5.23
CA ARG A 21 -29.13 -14.31 -5.29
C ARG A 21 -30.35 -14.25 -6.20
N HIS A 22 -30.26 -14.82 -7.40
CA HIS A 22 -31.39 -14.85 -8.33
C HIS A 22 -32.60 -15.58 -7.73
N ALA A 23 -32.39 -16.69 -7.03
CA ALA A 23 -33.45 -17.43 -6.34
C ALA A 23 -34.10 -16.61 -5.21
N CYS A 24 -33.30 -15.89 -4.41
CA CYS A 24 -33.80 -14.99 -3.36
C CYS A 24 -34.54 -13.77 -3.91
N ASP A 25 -34.15 -13.24 -5.07
CA ASP A 25 -34.85 -12.14 -5.73
C ASP A 25 -36.17 -12.62 -6.35
N ALA A 26 -36.19 -13.85 -6.88
CA ALA A 26 -37.36 -14.44 -7.53
C ALA A 26 -38.42 -14.96 -6.53
N TRP A 27 -38.04 -15.22 -5.27
CA TRP A 27 -38.95 -15.77 -4.26
C TRP A 27 -38.89 -14.95 -2.95
N PRO A 28 -40.02 -14.48 -2.38
CA PRO A 28 -40.00 -13.70 -1.15
C PRO A 28 -39.35 -14.49 0.00
N ALA A 29 -38.13 -14.12 0.38
CA ALA A 29 -37.43 -14.71 1.50
C ALA A 29 -37.86 -14.05 2.82
N ALA A 30 -37.94 -14.84 3.90
CA ALA A 30 -38.18 -14.31 5.24
C ALA A 30 -37.06 -13.36 5.68
N ALA A 31 -37.36 -12.40 6.57
CA ALA A 31 -36.39 -11.40 7.05
C ALA A 31 -35.10 -12.03 7.63
N LEU A 32 -35.20 -13.18 8.31
CA LEU A 32 -34.04 -13.93 8.82
C LEU A 32 -33.15 -14.48 7.69
N ALA A 33 -33.75 -14.93 6.57
CA ALA A 33 -33.00 -15.36 5.40
C ALA A 33 -32.30 -14.18 4.72
N HIS A 34 -32.92 -13.00 4.72
CA HIS A 34 -32.32 -11.77 4.20
C HIS A 34 -31.11 -11.32 5.05
N ALA A 35 -31.23 -11.36 6.38
CA ALA A 35 -30.14 -11.03 7.30
C ALA A 35 -28.98 -12.04 7.24
N ALA A 36 -29.28 -13.35 7.15
CA ALA A 36 -28.25 -14.37 6.94
C ALA A 36 -27.54 -14.20 5.58
N SER A 37 -28.30 -13.82 4.54
CA SER A 37 -27.78 -13.53 3.20
C SER A 37 -26.89 -12.29 3.18
N SER A 38 -27.25 -11.22 3.91
CA SER A 38 -26.41 -10.00 3.97
C SER A 38 -25.11 -10.27 4.71
N TRP A 39 -25.14 -11.00 5.83
CA TRP A 39 -23.93 -11.41 6.54
C TRP A 39 -23.02 -12.28 5.68
N PHE A 40 -23.58 -13.25 4.95
CA PHE A 40 -22.80 -14.04 4.00
C PHE A 40 -22.18 -13.15 2.91
N THR A 41 -22.98 -12.27 2.30
CA THR A 41 -22.55 -11.42 1.17
C THR A 41 -21.51 -10.40 1.56
N ASP A 42 -21.64 -9.81 2.76
CA ASP A 42 -20.77 -8.73 3.17
C ASP A 42 -19.51 -9.22 3.85
N LEU A 43 -19.58 -10.31 4.63
CA LEU A 43 -18.47 -10.76 5.48
C LEU A 43 -17.71 -11.94 4.88
N TYR A 44 -18.45 -12.96 4.44
CA TYR A 44 -17.86 -14.23 4.03
C TYR A 44 -17.52 -14.26 2.53
N ALA A 45 -18.41 -13.75 1.67
CA ALA A 45 -18.21 -13.76 0.22
C ALA A 45 -16.93 -13.03 -0.22
N PRO A 46 -16.54 -11.86 0.36
CA PRO A 46 -15.28 -11.21 0.01
C PRO A 46 -14.06 -12.04 0.40
N LEU A 47 -14.07 -12.69 1.58
CA LEU A 47 -13.00 -13.60 2.00
C LEU A 47 -12.85 -14.82 1.09
N LEU A 48 -13.94 -15.25 0.46
CA LEU A 48 -13.94 -16.34 -0.51
C LEU A 48 -13.55 -15.90 -1.92
N GLY A 49 -13.31 -14.60 -2.15
CA GLY A 49 -12.99 -14.06 -3.48
C GLY A 49 -14.17 -14.08 -4.46
N VAL A 50 -15.40 -14.07 -3.94
CA VAL A 50 -16.64 -14.10 -4.72
C VAL A 50 -16.92 -12.77 -5.44
N PRO A 51 -16.69 -11.57 -4.87
CA PRO A 51 -16.75 -10.34 -5.65
C PRO A 51 -15.78 -10.39 -6.83
N ALA A 52 -16.27 -10.03 -8.02
CA ALA A 52 -15.50 -10.11 -9.26
C ALA A 52 -14.46 -8.97 -9.36
N ASP A 53 -14.86 -7.76 -8.97
CA ASP A 53 -14.05 -6.56 -9.15
C ASP A 53 -13.57 -5.98 -7.81
N PRO A 54 -12.33 -5.45 -7.77
CA PRO A 54 -11.85 -4.75 -6.60
C PRO A 54 -12.65 -3.45 -6.37
N PRO A 55 -12.85 -3.04 -5.10
CA PRO A 55 -13.61 -1.84 -4.81
C PRO A 55 -12.92 -0.59 -5.40
N PRO A 56 -13.68 0.36 -5.97
CA PRO A 56 -13.11 1.63 -6.42
C PRO A 56 -12.75 2.53 -5.22
N PHE A 57 -11.94 3.56 -5.47
CA PHE A 57 -11.74 4.64 -4.50
C PHE A 57 -13.04 5.42 -4.25
N ALA A 58 -13.80 5.75 -5.30
CA ALA A 58 -15.08 6.46 -5.18
C ALA A 58 -15.00 7.73 -4.30
N ILE A 59 -13.99 8.57 -4.56
CA ILE A 59 -13.82 9.87 -3.89
C ILE A 59 -14.34 10.95 -4.84
N GLY A 60 -15.64 11.26 -4.74
CA GLY A 60 -16.29 12.24 -5.63
C GLY A 60 -16.17 13.70 -5.14
N ALA A 61 -16.05 13.88 -3.83
CA ALA A 61 -15.89 15.19 -3.19
C ALA A 61 -15.19 15.03 -1.85
N VAL A 62 -14.54 16.10 -1.37
CA VAL A 62 -13.87 16.12 -0.04
C VAL A 62 -14.71 16.92 0.96
N ALA A 63 -14.94 16.35 2.14
CA ALA A 63 -15.57 17.05 3.26
C ALA A 63 -14.60 18.02 3.96
N PRO A 64 -15.09 19.09 4.65
CA PRO A 64 -16.50 19.52 4.75
C PRO A 64 -16.95 20.43 3.60
N ASP A 65 -16.01 20.99 2.82
CA ASP A 65 -16.29 22.00 1.79
C ASP A 65 -17.05 21.45 0.56
N GLY A 66 -17.19 20.13 0.44
CA GLY A 66 -17.88 19.48 -0.68
C GLY A 66 -17.22 19.71 -2.04
N ARG A 67 -15.92 20.04 -2.06
CA ARG A 67 -15.21 20.35 -3.31
C ARG A 67 -15.11 19.09 -4.15
N ARG A 68 -15.56 19.20 -5.41
CA ARG A 68 -15.46 18.13 -6.41
C ARG A 68 -14.01 17.68 -6.59
N VAL A 69 -13.84 16.37 -6.69
CA VAL A 69 -12.57 15.71 -6.98
C VAL A 69 -12.65 15.09 -8.37
N ASP A 70 -11.65 15.39 -9.20
CA ASP A 70 -11.50 14.77 -10.51
C ASP A 70 -10.48 13.65 -10.45
N GLU A 71 -10.91 12.44 -10.78
CA GLU A 71 -10.10 11.22 -10.77
C GLU A 71 -9.59 10.90 -12.19
N GLN A 72 -8.27 10.74 -12.36
CA GLN A 72 -7.63 10.49 -13.66
C GLN A 72 -6.43 9.55 -13.55
N ILE A 73 -6.18 8.73 -14.58
CA ILE A 73 -4.91 8.01 -14.71
C ILE A 73 -3.93 8.89 -15.47
N VAL A 74 -2.86 9.33 -14.79
CA VAL A 74 -1.87 10.25 -15.36
C VAL A 74 -0.60 9.55 -15.86
N ALA A 75 -0.37 8.31 -15.46
CA ALA A 75 0.67 7.45 -16.03
C ALA A 75 0.27 5.98 -15.99
N ARG A 76 0.74 5.20 -16.96
CA ARG A 76 0.50 3.75 -17.06
C ARG A 76 1.83 3.03 -17.18
N MET A 77 2.09 2.16 -16.23
CA MET A 77 3.19 1.19 -16.22
C MET A 77 2.57 -0.20 -16.25
N PRO A 78 3.31 -1.24 -16.65
CA PRO A 78 2.69 -2.55 -16.83
C PRO A 78 2.05 -3.14 -15.56
N PHE A 79 2.67 -2.91 -14.40
CA PHE A 79 2.19 -3.40 -13.10
C PHE A 79 1.52 -2.34 -12.23
N CYS A 80 1.49 -1.08 -12.66
CA CYS A 80 1.00 0.01 -11.83
C CYS A 80 0.46 1.17 -12.66
N ARG A 81 -0.62 1.79 -12.20
CA ARG A 81 -1.13 3.06 -12.72
C ARG A 81 -0.83 4.15 -11.70
N LEU A 82 -0.45 5.33 -12.19
CA LEU A 82 -0.45 6.52 -11.35
C LEU A 82 -1.82 7.17 -11.46
N ARG A 83 -2.62 7.04 -10.40
CA ARG A 83 -3.98 7.60 -10.31
C ARG A 83 -3.93 8.92 -9.57
N ARG A 84 -4.38 10.00 -10.20
CA ARG A 84 -4.44 11.34 -9.62
C ARG A 84 -5.88 11.67 -9.24
N PHE A 85 -6.04 12.16 -8.01
CA PHE A 85 -7.23 12.82 -7.50
C PHE A 85 -6.89 14.31 -7.40
N ALA A 86 -7.57 15.12 -8.20
CA ALA A 86 -7.29 16.55 -8.31
C ALA A 86 -8.46 17.39 -7.81
N ARG A 87 -8.14 18.52 -7.18
CA ARG A 87 -9.13 19.53 -6.78
C ARG A 87 -8.72 20.92 -7.24
N ALA A 88 -9.72 21.78 -7.48
CA ALA A 88 -9.46 23.17 -7.84
C ALA A 88 -8.66 23.90 -6.74
N GLY A 89 -7.60 24.60 -7.15
CA GLY A 89 -6.77 25.42 -6.26
C GLY A 89 -5.75 24.66 -5.42
N ALA A 90 -5.49 23.37 -5.68
CA ALA A 90 -4.44 22.62 -4.99
C ALA A 90 -3.04 23.22 -5.21
N ARG A 91 -2.39 23.63 -4.12
CA ARG A 91 -1.08 24.31 -4.14
C ARG A 91 0.12 23.36 -4.13
N ARG A 92 -0.11 22.08 -3.86
CA ARG A 92 0.91 21.04 -3.75
C ARG A 92 0.40 19.73 -4.34
N THR A 93 1.34 18.83 -4.61
CA THR A 93 1.07 17.47 -5.05
C THR A 93 1.66 16.50 -4.04
N VAL A 94 0.88 15.50 -3.63
CA VAL A 94 1.30 14.42 -2.74
C VAL A 94 1.34 13.11 -3.54
N LEU A 95 2.50 12.47 -3.62
CA LEU A 95 2.63 11.10 -4.13
C LEU A 95 2.49 10.13 -2.97
N LEU A 96 1.37 9.39 -2.93
CA LEU A 96 1.11 8.30 -2.00
C LEU A 96 1.55 6.97 -2.63
N CYS A 97 2.72 6.49 -2.22
CA CYS A 97 3.25 5.18 -2.57
C CYS A 97 2.62 4.12 -1.67
N VAL A 98 1.58 3.47 -2.18
CA VAL A 98 0.85 2.38 -1.52
C VAL A 98 1.69 1.09 -1.59
N PRO A 99 1.78 0.30 -0.50
CA PRO A 99 2.50 -0.96 -0.52
C PRO A 99 1.87 -1.98 -1.48
N LEU A 100 2.71 -2.73 -2.20
CA LEU A 100 2.30 -3.93 -2.93
C LEU A 100 2.29 -5.13 -1.98
N VAL A 101 1.48 -5.07 -0.91
CA VAL A 101 1.35 -6.14 0.11
C VAL A 101 0.14 -7.03 -0.17
N GLY A 102 -0.11 -7.27 -1.45
CA GLY A 102 -1.30 -7.97 -1.91
C GLY A 102 -2.56 -7.13 -1.91
N HIS A 103 -2.75 -6.14 -1.04
CA HIS A 103 -3.99 -5.36 -1.07
C HIS A 103 -4.10 -4.44 -2.29
N VAL A 104 -5.32 -4.25 -2.78
CA VAL A 104 -5.64 -3.21 -3.76
C VAL A 104 -5.46 -1.82 -3.16
N ALA A 105 -5.10 -0.84 -4.00
CA ALA A 105 -4.79 0.50 -3.51
C ALA A 105 -5.98 1.23 -2.88
N ALA A 106 -7.22 0.80 -3.19
CA ALA A 106 -8.43 1.31 -2.56
C ALA A 106 -8.48 1.07 -1.04
N MET A 107 -7.64 0.19 -0.48
CA MET A 107 -7.42 0.09 0.96
C MET A 107 -6.97 1.42 1.59
N MET A 108 -6.25 2.25 0.83
CA MET A 108 -5.77 3.57 1.25
C MET A 108 -6.73 4.71 0.86
N ARG A 109 -8.01 4.40 0.61
CA ARG A 109 -9.01 5.40 0.20
C ARG A 109 -9.08 6.55 1.21
N ASP A 110 -9.25 6.23 2.49
CA ASP A 110 -9.46 7.26 3.51
C ASP A 110 -8.19 8.08 3.75
N THR A 111 -7.01 7.45 3.61
CA THR A 111 -5.70 8.13 3.58
C THR A 111 -5.63 9.13 2.43
N ALA A 112 -6.00 8.69 1.22
CA ALA A 112 -6.00 9.54 0.03
C ALA A 112 -7.02 10.69 0.16
N GLU A 113 -8.21 10.40 0.69
CA GLU A 113 -9.26 11.41 0.93
C GLU A 113 -8.80 12.47 1.93
N GLY A 114 -8.19 12.07 3.05
CA GLY A 114 -7.64 13.01 4.04
C GLY A 114 -6.56 13.91 3.44
N LEU A 115 -5.66 13.35 2.61
CA LEU A 115 -4.59 14.11 1.95
C LEU A 115 -5.10 15.09 0.89
N LEU A 116 -6.32 14.87 0.35
CA LEU A 116 -6.93 15.83 -0.58
C LEU A 116 -7.27 17.16 0.10
N ALA A 117 -7.38 17.21 1.43
CA ALA A 117 -7.46 18.48 2.16
C ALA A 117 -6.20 19.35 1.96
N ASP A 118 -5.04 18.73 1.68
CA ASP A 118 -3.75 19.39 1.58
C ASP A 118 -3.33 19.70 0.14
N GLY A 119 -3.67 18.85 -0.83
CA GLY A 119 -3.18 18.99 -2.20
C GLY A 119 -3.84 18.03 -3.17
N ASP A 120 -3.32 17.96 -4.40
CA ASP A 120 -3.67 16.87 -5.29
C ASP A 120 -2.95 15.60 -4.85
N VAL A 121 -3.61 14.46 -4.91
CA VAL A 121 -3.06 13.18 -4.45
C VAL A 121 -2.85 12.27 -5.65
N CYS A 122 -1.62 11.83 -5.87
CA CYS A 122 -1.25 10.81 -6.85
C CYS A 122 -0.96 9.51 -6.11
N VAL A 123 -1.70 8.45 -6.42
CA VAL A 123 -1.63 7.15 -5.76
C VAL A 123 -1.04 6.12 -6.72
N THR A 124 -0.08 5.32 -6.25
CA THR A 124 0.37 4.13 -6.97
C THR A 124 -0.70 3.04 -6.87
N ASP A 125 -1.36 2.74 -7.99
CA ASP A 125 -2.49 1.83 -8.09
C ASP A 125 -2.08 0.54 -8.82
N TRP A 126 -1.89 -0.53 -8.04
CA TRP A 126 -1.33 -1.80 -8.50
C TRP A 126 -2.29 -2.59 -9.38
N LEU A 127 -1.75 -3.23 -10.42
CA LEU A 127 -2.45 -4.24 -11.21
C LEU A 127 -2.19 -5.62 -10.62
N ASP A 128 -3.18 -6.50 -10.75
CA ASP A 128 -3.03 -7.91 -10.39
C ASP A 128 -2.01 -8.57 -11.32
N ALA A 129 -0.95 -9.18 -10.78
CA ALA A 129 0.10 -9.75 -11.61
C ALA A 129 -0.42 -10.86 -12.52
N ARG A 130 -1.51 -11.57 -12.15
CA ARG A 130 -2.14 -12.56 -13.04
C ARG A 130 -2.72 -11.95 -14.31
N ASP A 131 -3.05 -10.66 -14.29
CA ASP A 131 -3.62 -9.95 -15.43
C ASP A 131 -2.57 -9.15 -16.23
N VAL A 132 -1.29 -9.29 -15.89
CA VAL A 132 -0.18 -8.64 -16.60
C VAL A 132 0.52 -9.64 -17.55
N PRO A 133 0.42 -9.43 -18.88
CA PRO A 133 1.05 -10.29 -19.90
C PRO A 133 2.53 -10.57 -19.67
N LEU A 134 3.04 -11.72 -20.13
CA LEU A 134 4.47 -12.07 -19.97
C LEU A 134 5.43 -11.12 -20.71
N ASP A 135 5.02 -10.61 -21.87
CA ASP A 135 5.80 -9.67 -22.69
C ASP A 135 5.95 -8.27 -22.05
N ALA A 136 5.14 -7.95 -21.03
CA ALA A 136 5.34 -6.80 -20.17
C ALA A 136 6.61 -6.87 -19.31
N GLY A 137 7.28 -8.03 -19.29
CA GLY A 137 8.55 -8.24 -18.60
C GLY A 137 8.39 -8.63 -17.12
N ARG A 138 9.50 -8.51 -16.39
CA ARG A 138 9.58 -8.80 -14.95
C ARG A 138 9.20 -7.57 -14.12
N PHE A 139 8.95 -7.78 -12.84
CA PHE A 139 8.82 -6.68 -11.87
C PHE A 139 9.39 -7.11 -10.52
N GLY A 140 10.61 -6.67 -10.24
CA GLY A 140 11.31 -6.84 -8.97
C GLY A 140 11.51 -5.50 -8.25
N LEU A 141 12.41 -5.48 -7.26
CA LEU A 141 12.74 -4.24 -6.53
C LEU A 141 13.35 -3.16 -7.45
N ASP A 142 14.18 -3.56 -8.40
CA ASP A 142 14.83 -2.64 -9.34
C ASP A 142 13.82 -1.93 -10.24
N GLU A 143 12.86 -2.66 -10.83
CA GLU A 143 11.80 -2.07 -11.65
C GLU A 143 10.87 -1.18 -10.83
N TYR A 144 10.62 -1.52 -9.56
CA TYR A 144 9.84 -0.67 -8.67
C TYR A 144 10.58 0.65 -8.38
N VAL A 145 11.87 0.60 -8.06
CA VAL A 145 12.69 1.81 -7.87
C VAL A 145 12.69 2.70 -9.12
N ALA A 146 12.91 2.11 -10.30
CA ALA A 146 12.90 2.85 -11.56
C ALA A 146 11.52 3.47 -11.86
N MET A 147 10.45 2.74 -11.56
CA MET A 147 9.08 3.24 -11.72
C MET A 147 8.81 4.44 -10.81
N LEU A 148 9.12 4.35 -9.51
CA LEU A 148 8.93 5.44 -8.56
C LEU A 148 9.77 6.67 -8.95
N ASP A 149 11.01 6.45 -9.37
CA ASP A 149 11.88 7.50 -9.89
C ASP A 149 11.24 8.23 -11.08
N GLY A 150 10.66 7.50 -12.04
CA GLY A 150 9.93 8.06 -13.18
C GLY A 150 8.70 8.88 -12.78
N PHE A 151 7.92 8.40 -11.81
CA PHE A 151 6.78 9.15 -11.27
C PHE A 151 7.21 10.41 -10.54
N ILE A 152 8.22 10.32 -9.66
CA ILE A 152 8.78 11.47 -8.94
C ILE A 152 9.33 12.50 -9.93
N ASP A 153 9.99 12.07 -11.01
CA ASP A 153 10.48 12.96 -12.06
C ASP A 153 9.35 13.75 -12.72
N ALA A 154 8.32 13.03 -13.18
CA ALA A 154 7.17 13.64 -13.84
C ALA A 154 6.45 14.64 -12.93
N LEU A 155 6.22 14.27 -11.67
CA LEU A 155 5.53 15.11 -10.70
C LEU A 155 6.37 16.31 -10.24
N THR A 156 7.70 16.17 -10.17
CA THR A 156 8.58 17.29 -9.79
C THR A 156 8.62 18.38 -10.88
N ARG A 157 8.38 18.01 -12.15
CA ARG A 157 8.31 18.94 -13.28
C ARG A 157 7.04 19.80 -13.31
N ASP A 158 6.00 19.44 -12.54
CA ASP A 158 4.73 20.18 -12.40
C ASP A 158 4.90 21.57 -11.72
N GLY A 159 6.09 21.87 -11.18
CA GLY A 159 6.44 23.18 -10.60
C GLY A 159 5.89 23.43 -9.19
N ARG A 160 4.80 22.74 -8.81
CA ARG A 160 4.28 22.71 -7.44
C ARG A 160 5.21 21.91 -6.51
N PRO A 161 5.23 22.21 -5.19
CA PRO A 161 5.90 21.36 -4.22
C PRO A 161 5.36 19.93 -4.27
N LEU A 162 6.28 18.97 -4.42
CA LEU A 162 5.99 17.54 -4.35
C LEU A 162 6.33 17.01 -2.97
N HIS A 163 5.42 16.29 -2.34
CA HIS A 163 5.65 15.54 -1.11
C HIS A 163 5.43 14.05 -1.39
N VAL A 164 6.30 13.19 -0.88
CA VAL A 164 6.20 11.73 -1.08
C VAL A 164 5.86 11.09 0.26
N ILE A 165 4.81 10.27 0.29
CA ILE A 165 4.47 9.42 1.43
C ILE A 165 4.60 7.97 0.97
N ALA A 166 5.45 7.20 1.63
CA ALA A 166 5.61 5.78 1.37
C ALA A 166 5.27 4.97 2.63
N ILE A 167 4.48 3.92 2.43
CA ILE A 167 3.91 3.12 3.52
C ILE A 167 4.38 1.68 3.42
N CYS A 168 4.75 1.09 4.55
CA CYS A 168 5.12 -0.32 4.69
C CYS A 168 6.21 -0.72 3.67
N GLN A 169 5.95 -1.71 2.80
CA GLN A 169 6.91 -2.18 1.81
C GLN A 169 7.36 -1.09 0.82
N ALA A 170 6.53 -0.07 0.57
CA ALA A 170 6.86 1.00 -0.38
C ALA A 170 7.99 1.91 0.11
N THR A 171 8.30 1.93 1.42
CA THR A 171 9.36 2.80 1.97
C THR A 171 10.72 2.46 1.39
N PHE A 172 11.01 1.17 1.21
CA PHE A 172 12.29 0.66 0.74
C PHE A 172 12.61 1.10 -0.71
N PRO A 173 11.76 0.80 -1.72
CA PRO A 173 11.98 1.29 -3.08
C PRO A 173 11.85 2.82 -3.19
N ALA A 174 11.02 3.48 -2.38
CA ALA A 174 10.93 4.95 -2.39
C ALA A 174 12.24 5.59 -1.93
N LEU A 175 12.85 5.12 -0.84
CA LEU A 175 14.14 5.61 -0.38
C LEU A 175 15.26 5.29 -1.39
N GLY A 176 15.21 4.10 -2.00
CA GLY A 176 16.12 3.73 -3.09
C GLY A 176 16.07 4.69 -4.28
N ALA A 177 14.86 5.00 -4.75
CA ALA A 177 14.65 5.94 -5.84
C ALA A 177 15.20 7.33 -5.49
N LEU A 178 14.89 7.86 -4.31
CA LEU A 178 15.36 9.18 -3.88
C LEU A 178 16.88 9.27 -3.73
N ALA A 179 17.51 8.23 -3.17
CA ALA A 179 18.96 8.13 -3.05
C ALA A 179 19.64 8.14 -4.43
N LEU A 180 19.18 7.32 -5.38
CA LEU A 180 19.71 7.29 -6.74
C LEU A 180 19.47 8.61 -7.48
N ARG A 181 18.31 9.24 -7.27
CA ARG A 181 18.02 10.59 -7.80
C ARG A 181 19.01 11.61 -7.27
N ALA A 182 19.33 11.56 -5.97
CA ALA A 182 20.24 12.50 -5.34
C ALA A 182 21.66 12.35 -5.91
N ARG A 183 22.13 11.12 -6.10
CA ARG A 183 23.41 10.80 -6.74
C ARG A 183 23.53 11.34 -8.18
N ARG A 184 22.41 11.41 -8.91
CA ARG A 184 22.37 11.99 -10.27
C ARG A 184 22.22 13.52 -10.30
N GLY A 185 22.10 14.16 -9.14
CA GLY A 185 21.81 15.59 -9.06
C GLY A 185 20.40 15.96 -9.56
N CYS A 186 19.48 14.99 -9.63
CA CYS A 186 18.11 15.25 -10.06
C CYS A 186 17.33 16.00 -8.97
N ALA A 187 16.34 16.79 -9.41
CA ALA A 187 15.45 17.51 -8.50
C ALA A 187 14.73 16.54 -7.54
N GLN A 188 14.73 16.91 -6.27
CA GLN A 188 14.12 16.14 -5.18
C GLN A 188 12.71 16.66 -4.82
N PRO A 189 11.85 15.82 -4.23
CA PRO A 189 10.65 16.30 -3.55
C PRO A 189 11.01 17.25 -2.40
N ALA A 190 10.04 18.04 -1.95
CA ALA A 190 10.21 18.90 -0.78
C ALA A 190 10.32 18.08 0.51
N ASN A 191 9.49 17.04 0.64
CA ASN A 191 9.49 16.12 1.77
C ASN A 191 9.32 14.66 1.29
N VAL A 192 9.88 13.74 2.08
CA VAL A 192 9.55 12.32 2.09
C VAL A 192 9.12 11.89 3.49
N THR A 193 8.01 11.18 3.59
CA THR A 193 7.55 10.53 4.81
C THR A 193 7.55 9.02 4.61
N LEU A 194 8.18 8.29 5.52
CA LEU A 194 8.28 6.84 5.54
C LEU A 194 7.49 6.32 6.75
N ILE A 195 6.50 5.47 6.53
CA ILE A 195 5.56 5.02 7.57
C ILE A 195 5.64 3.50 7.71
N GLY A 196 6.04 3.02 8.89
CA GLY A 196 5.99 1.61 9.27
C GLY A 196 6.64 0.65 8.27
N GLY A 197 7.79 0.99 7.68
CA GLY A 197 8.44 0.17 6.67
C GLY A 197 9.77 -0.45 7.12
N PRO A 198 10.13 -1.65 6.60
CA PRO A 198 11.28 -2.43 7.08
C PRO A 198 12.62 -1.96 6.48
N LEU A 199 13.07 -0.74 6.79
CA LEU A 199 14.31 -0.19 6.21
C LEU A 199 15.57 -0.83 6.81
N ASP A 200 15.53 -1.18 8.10
CA ASP A 200 16.49 -2.09 8.74
C ASP A 200 15.78 -3.25 9.45
N ALA A 201 15.50 -4.33 8.72
CA ALA A 201 14.78 -5.51 9.23
C ALA A 201 15.53 -6.32 10.33
N ARG A 202 16.76 -5.93 10.67
CA ARG A 202 17.55 -6.56 11.74
C ARG A 202 17.13 -6.05 13.12
N LEU A 203 16.60 -4.83 13.20
CA LEU A 203 16.14 -4.22 14.44
C LEU A 203 14.77 -4.81 14.82
N HIS A 204 14.65 -5.28 16.07
CA HIS A 204 13.44 -5.88 16.66
C HIS A 204 12.60 -6.70 15.66
N PRO A 205 13.12 -7.82 15.13
CA PRO A 205 12.48 -8.47 14.00
C PRO A 205 11.06 -8.95 14.30
N SER A 206 10.12 -8.60 13.43
CA SER A 206 8.74 -9.06 13.50
C SER A 206 8.59 -10.54 13.14
N ALA A 207 7.39 -11.11 13.34
CA ALA A 207 7.08 -12.48 12.92
C ALA A 207 7.37 -12.71 11.43
N LEU A 208 7.03 -11.73 10.58
CA LEU A 208 7.35 -11.74 9.16
C LEU A 208 8.86 -11.77 8.91
N GLY A 209 9.61 -10.89 9.59
CA GLY A 209 11.08 -10.87 9.46
C GLY A 209 11.75 -12.16 9.95
N ILE A 210 11.22 -12.79 10.99
CA ILE A 210 11.70 -14.09 11.48
C ILE A 210 11.41 -15.18 10.44
N ALA A 211 10.19 -15.24 9.90
CA ALA A 211 9.81 -16.21 8.87
C ALA A 211 10.69 -16.07 7.60
N ALA A 212 10.87 -14.84 7.11
CA ALA A 212 11.70 -14.57 5.94
C ALA A 212 13.16 -15.02 6.08
N ARG A 213 13.73 -14.95 7.30
CA ARG A 213 15.09 -15.43 7.57
C ARG A 213 15.19 -16.92 7.87
N SER A 214 14.07 -17.57 8.19
CA SER A 214 14.05 -18.99 8.57
C SER A 214 14.00 -19.94 7.37
N HIS A 215 13.76 -19.41 6.16
CA HIS A 215 13.64 -20.20 4.93
C HIS A 215 14.59 -19.68 3.85
N SER A 216 15.17 -20.61 3.07
CA SER A 216 15.98 -20.24 1.91
C SER A 216 15.11 -19.68 0.77
N LEU A 217 15.71 -18.89 -0.13
CA LEU A 217 15.00 -18.44 -1.33
C LEU A 217 14.54 -19.60 -2.21
N ASP A 218 15.28 -20.71 -2.22
CA ASP A 218 14.88 -21.92 -2.93
C ASP A 218 13.63 -22.54 -2.31
N TRP A 219 13.56 -22.61 -0.98
CA TRP A 219 12.36 -23.04 -0.28
C TRP A 219 11.18 -22.13 -0.62
N CYS A 220 11.36 -20.81 -0.59
CA CYS A 220 10.32 -19.84 -0.95
C CYS A 220 9.83 -20.05 -2.39
N ARG A 221 10.73 -20.26 -3.35
CA ARG A 221 10.37 -20.55 -4.75
C ARG A 221 9.51 -21.80 -4.89
N HIS A 222 9.79 -22.85 -4.11
CA HIS A 222 9.05 -24.11 -4.21
C HIS A 222 7.70 -24.11 -3.48
N HIS A 223 7.56 -23.31 -2.41
CA HIS A 223 6.39 -23.38 -1.52
C HIS A 223 5.47 -22.17 -1.62
N LEU A 224 6.00 -20.99 -1.97
CA LEU A 224 5.27 -19.74 -1.96
C LEU A 224 5.00 -19.20 -3.37
N ILE A 225 5.69 -19.69 -4.40
CA ILE A 225 5.47 -19.25 -5.77
C ILE A 225 4.63 -20.27 -6.54
N ASP A 226 3.55 -19.82 -7.17
CA ASP A 226 2.78 -20.61 -8.13
C ASP A 226 2.80 -19.94 -9.50
N VAL A 227 2.26 -20.64 -10.51
CA VAL A 227 2.20 -20.18 -11.89
C VAL A 227 0.76 -19.79 -12.21
N VAL A 228 0.59 -18.63 -12.84
CA VAL A 228 -0.72 -18.12 -13.26
C VAL A 228 -1.34 -19.10 -14.27
N PRO A 229 -2.56 -19.59 -14.00
CA PRO A 229 -3.21 -20.59 -14.83
C PRO A 229 -3.71 -20.02 -16.16
N ALA A 230 -4.23 -20.89 -17.02
CA ALA A 230 -4.84 -20.46 -18.28
C ALA A 230 -6.11 -19.62 -18.01
N GLY A 231 -6.44 -18.69 -18.92
CA GLY A 231 -7.61 -17.83 -18.81
C GLY A 231 -7.33 -16.43 -18.28
N PHE A 232 -6.10 -16.15 -17.82
CA PHE A 232 -5.63 -14.81 -17.48
C PHE A 232 -4.59 -14.30 -18.48
N ALA A 233 -4.47 -12.99 -18.61
CA ALA A 233 -3.52 -12.37 -19.53
C ALA A 233 -2.06 -12.69 -19.16
N GLY A 234 -1.75 -12.87 -17.88
CA GLY A 234 -0.45 -13.26 -17.35
C GLY A 234 -0.22 -14.76 -17.26
N HIS A 235 -0.96 -15.59 -18.01
CA HIS A 235 -0.75 -17.04 -18.04
C HIS A 235 0.74 -17.42 -18.17
N GLY A 236 1.21 -18.32 -17.29
CA GLY A 236 2.61 -18.74 -17.23
C GLY A 236 3.52 -17.84 -16.38
N ARG A 237 3.03 -16.69 -15.89
CA ARG A 237 3.77 -15.83 -14.96
C ARG A 237 3.89 -16.49 -13.60
N ARG A 238 5.06 -16.35 -12.98
CA ARG A 238 5.29 -16.77 -11.60
C ARG A 238 4.87 -15.66 -10.64
N VAL A 239 4.09 -16.00 -9.63
CA VAL A 239 3.54 -15.05 -8.66
C VAL A 239 3.60 -15.61 -7.25
N PHE A 240 3.68 -14.75 -6.25
CA PHE A 240 3.21 -15.07 -4.90
C PHE A 240 1.69 -14.84 -4.89
N PRO A 241 0.88 -15.90 -4.94
CA PRO A 241 -0.54 -15.77 -5.25
C PRO A 241 -1.34 -15.23 -4.07
N ALA A 242 -2.41 -14.49 -4.37
CA ALA A 242 -3.28 -13.85 -3.40
C ALA A 242 -3.89 -14.83 -2.39
N TYR A 243 -4.07 -16.11 -2.74
CA TYR A 243 -4.61 -17.10 -1.80
C TYR A 243 -3.63 -17.47 -0.68
N LEU A 244 -2.32 -17.51 -0.97
CA LEU A 244 -1.30 -17.73 0.08
C LEU A 244 -1.16 -16.48 0.94
N GLN A 245 -1.12 -15.31 0.32
CA GLN A 245 -1.12 -14.02 1.02
C GLN A 245 -2.30 -13.90 1.99
N ARG A 246 -3.50 -14.32 1.57
CA ARG A 246 -4.69 -14.33 2.42
C ARG A 246 -4.51 -15.23 3.65
N ALA A 247 -3.97 -16.44 3.44
CA ALA A 247 -3.73 -17.38 4.54
C ALA A 247 -2.70 -16.82 5.53
N GLU A 248 -1.63 -16.22 5.02
CA GLU A 248 -0.60 -15.56 5.84
C GLU A 248 -1.19 -14.42 6.69
N ILE A 249 -1.92 -13.49 6.07
CA ILE A 249 -2.53 -12.34 6.77
C ILE A 249 -3.52 -12.83 7.84
N ALA A 250 -4.33 -13.85 7.54
CA ALA A 250 -5.28 -14.40 8.48
C ALA A 250 -4.61 -15.06 9.70
N ILE A 251 -3.46 -15.71 9.52
CA ILE A 251 -2.71 -16.36 10.59
C ILE A 251 -1.92 -15.34 11.43
N LEU A 252 -1.23 -14.41 10.77
CA LEU A 252 -0.33 -13.48 11.45
C LEU A 252 -1.07 -12.28 12.06
N TYR A 253 -2.20 -11.86 11.47
CA TYR A 253 -2.90 -10.64 11.85
C TYR A 253 -4.43 -10.81 12.01
N PRO A 254 -4.90 -11.83 12.76
CA PRO A 254 -6.33 -12.14 12.87
C PRO A 254 -7.14 -10.99 13.51
N HIS A 255 -6.52 -10.23 14.40
CA HIS A 255 -7.16 -9.11 15.11
C HIS A 255 -7.70 -8.04 14.16
N ARG A 256 -7.04 -7.81 13.02
CA ARG A 256 -7.52 -6.80 12.05
C ARG A 256 -8.84 -7.21 11.40
N TYR A 257 -8.99 -8.49 11.06
CA TYR A 257 -10.26 -8.97 10.50
C TYR A 257 -11.38 -8.91 11.56
N LEU A 258 -11.07 -9.30 12.81
CA LEU A 258 -12.03 -9.23 13.91
C LEU A 258 -12.51 -7.80 14.19
N SER A 259 -11.63 -6.80 14.15
CA SER A 259 -12.03 -5.41 14.38
C SER A 259 -12.91 -4.84 13.26
N LEU A 260 -12.63 -5.18 12.00
CA LEU A 260 -13.51 -4.82 10.87
C LEU A 260 -14.90 -5.48 11.02
N MET A 261 -14.91 -6.72 11.48
CA MET A 261 -16.13 -7.48 11.76
C MET A 261 -16.97 -6.84 12.87
N GLU A 262 -16.34 -6.44 13.98
CA GLU A 262 -17.01 -5.74 15.07
C GLU A 262 -17.60 -4.40 14.62
N ARG A 263 -16.87 -3.62 13.81
CA ARG A 263 -17.36 -2.35 13.27
C ARG A 263 -18.59 -2.53 12.38
N TYR A 264 -18.58 -3.53 11.49
CA TYR A 264 -19.75 -3.87 10.69
C TYR A 264 -20.96 -4.22 11.57
N ALA A 265 -20.76 -5.09 12.58
CA ALA A 265 -21.82 -5.49 13.50
C ALA A 265 -22.39 -4.31 14.30
N GLN A 266 -21.53 -3.41 14.78
CA GLN A 266 -21.94 -2.20 15.50
C GLN A 266 -22.76 -1.26 14.59
N ALA A 267 -22.31 -1.02 13.36
CA ALA A 267 -23.01 -0.18 12.39
C ALA A 267 -24.41 -0.75 12.07
N MET A 268 -24.49 -2.07 11.84
CA MET A 268 -25.76 -2.78 11.67
C MET A 268 -26.69 -2.61 12.87
N SER A 269 -26.19 -2.85 14.09
CA SER A 269 -27.00 -2.79 15.31
C SER A 269 -27.58 -1.41 15.60
N ARG A 270 -26.88 -0.35 15.18
CA ARG A 270 -27.27 1.05 15.37
C ARG A 270 -28.21 1.55 14.27
N GLY A 271 -28.36 0.80 13.18
CA GLY A 271 -29.14 1.23 12.01
C GLY A 271 -28.54 2.43 11.27
N ASP A 272 -27.24 2.68 11.43
CA ASP A 272 -26.54 3.77 10.75
C ASP A 272 -26.15 3.33 9.33
N ALA A 273 -26.91 3.79 8.35
CA ALA A 273 -26.73 3.40 6.95
C ALA A 273 -25.36 3.84 6.39
N GLN A 274 -24.84 5.00 6.80
CA GLN A 274 -23.57 5.52 6.31
C GLN A 274 -22.41 4.74 6.93
N ALA A 275 -22.43 4.56 8.25
CA ALA A 275 -21.41 3.75 8.93
C ALA A 275 -21.41 2.29 8.44
N LEU A 276 -22.58 1.74 8.07
CA LEU A 276 -22.68 0.40 7.50
C LEU A 276 -22.03 0.34 6.11
N ALA A 277 -22.32 1.30 5.23
CA ALA A 277 -21.71 1.37 3.91
C ALA A 277 -20.18 1.53 3.98
N ASP A 278 -19.70 2.29 4.95
CA ASP A 278 -18.26 2.47 5.21
C ASP A 278 -17.62 1.16 5.70
N ALA A 279 -18.22 0.49 6.69
CA ALA A 279 -17.74 -0.80 7.18
C ALA A 279 -17.72 -1.89 6.08
N GLN A 280 -18.76 -1.94 5.24
CA GLN A 280 -18.82 -2.86 4.08
C GLN A 280 -17.69 -2.58 3.08
N ARG A 281 -17.44 -1.31 2.77
CA ARG A 281 -16.38 -0.91 1.83
C ARG A 281 -15.00 -1.29 2.37
N GLU A 282 -14.74 -1.04 3.64
CA GLU A 282 -13.47 -1.39 4.27
C GLU A 282 -13.22 -2.89 4.30
N LEU A 283 -14.23 -3.68 4.63
CA LEU A 283 -14.10 -5.14 4.66
C LEU A 283 -13.87 -5.71 3.25
N ARG A 284 -14.52 -5.15 2.22
CA ARG A 284 -14.23 -5.49 0.81
C ARG A 284 -12.83 -5.09 0.39
N ALA A 285 -12.35 -3.90 0.77
CA ALA A 285 -11.00 -3.44 0.45
C ALA A 285 -9.93 -4.31 1.14
N TYR A 286 -10.16 -4.70 2.40
CA TYR A 286 -9.29 -5.63 3.12
C TYR A 286 -9.26 -7.02 2.46
N ALA A 287 -10.40 -7.54 2.01
CA ALA A 287 -10.45 -8.86 1.38
C ALA A 287 -9.90 -8.89 -0.07
N ALA A 288 -9.83 -7.72 -0.73
CA ALA A 288 -9.36 -7.57 -2.10
C ALA A 288 -7.83 -7.64 -2.16
N LEU A 289 -7.35 -8.84 -2.45
CA LEU A 289 -5.94 -9.16 -2.65
C LEU A 289 -5.62 -9.39 -4.14
N LEU A 290 -4.38 -9.10 -4.50
CA LEU A 290 -3.76 -9.15 -5.81
C LEU A 290 -2.60 -10.14 -5.78
N ASP A 291 -2.35 -10.83 -6.89
CA ASP A 291 -1.13 -11.59 -7.04
C ASP A 291 0.07 -10.66 -7.13
N MET A 292 1.13 -11.01 -6.42
CA MET A 292 2.39 -10.27 -6.42
C MET A 292 3.38 -10.94 -7.38
N PRO A 293 4.12 -10.18 -8.21
CA PRO A 293 5.18 -10.76 -9.03
C PRO A 293 6.20 -11.53 -8.18
N ALA A 294 6.55 -12.75 -8.59
CA ALA A 294 7.47 -13.60 -7.81
C ALA A 294 8.83 -12.94 -7.61
N GLU A 295 9.31 -12.19 -8.61
CA GLU A 295 10.57 -11.46 -8.55
C GLU A 295 10.56 -10.45 -7.40
N TYR A 296 9.55 -9.60 -7.30
CA TYR A 296 9.45 -8.61 -6.22
C TYR A 296 9.33 -9.26 -4.84
N PHE A 297 8.55 -10.34 -4.71
CA PHE A 297 8.44 -11.08 -3.46
C PHE A 297 9.80 -11.65 -3.02
N LEU A 298 10.49 -12.35 -3.93
CA LEU A 298 11.78 -12.98 -3.65
C LEU A 298 12.89 -11.95 -3.41
N ASP A 299 12.90 -10.85 -4.18
CA ASP A 299 13.80 -9.73 -3.96
C ASP A 299 13.57 -9.12 -2.57
N THR A 300 12.32 -9.02 -2.11
CA THR A 300 12.00 -8.53 -0.76
C THR A 300 12.53 -9.46 0.32
N VAL A 301 12.32 -10.78 0.19
CA VAL A 301 12.87 -11.76 1.14
C VAL A 301 14.39 -11.66 1.21
N ASP A 302 15.07 -11.64 0.06
CA ASP A 302 16.52 -11.59 -0.04
C ASP A 302 17.10 -10.24 0.43
N VAL A 303 16.77 -9.17 -0.28
CA VAL A 303 17.41 -7.86 -0.16
C VAL A 303 17.00 -7.16 1.14
N VAL A 304 15.72 -7.24 1.51
CA VAL A 304 15.18 -6.48 2.65
C VAL A 304 15.35 -7.26 3.96
N PHE A 305 14.92 -8.51 4.01
CA PHE A 305 14.85 -9.27 5.26
C PHE A 305 16.09 -10.12 5.57
N GLN A 306 16.69 -10.77 4.56
CA GLN A 306 17.85 -11.65 4.78
C GLN A 306 19.17 -10.86 4.77
N ARG A 307 19.43 -10.10 3.71
CA ARG A 307 20.67 -9.33 3.55
C ARG A 307 20.61 -7.94 4.19
N ALA A 308 19.41 -7.41 4.45
CA ALA A 308 19.21 -6.05 4.96
C ALA A 308 20.06 -5.01 4.20
N SER A 309 20.08 -5.13 2.86
CA SER A 309 21.12 -4.53 2.01
C SER A 309 21.15 -3.00 2.04
N LEU A 310 19.99 -2.35 2.23
CA LEU A 310 19.92 -0.90 2.38
C LEU A 310 20.57 -0.45 3.69
N ALA A 311 20.31 -1.16 4.79
CA ALA A 311 20.90 -0.87 6.10
C ALA A 311 22.39 -1.18 6.17
N ASN A 312 22.86 -2.17 5.39
CA ASN A 312 24.27 -2.50 5.26
C ASN A 312 25.02 -1.62 4.25
N GLY A 313 24.31 -0.77 3.49
CA GLY A 313 24.93 0.08 2.48
C GLY A 313 25.52 -0.68 1.30
N ASP A 314 24.99 -1.86 0.97
CA ASP A 314 25.45 -2.70 -0.15
C ASP A 314 24.37 -2.94 -1.23
N TRP A 315 23.20 -2.32 -1.08
CA TRP A 315 22.13 -2.44 -2.07
C TRP A 315 22.47 -1.71 -3.37
N HIS A 316 22.42 -2.44 -4.48
CA HIS A 316 22.58 -1.91 -5.83
C HIS A 316 21.29 -2.08 -6.63
N VAL A 317 20.92 -1.06 -7.39
CA VAL A 317 19.80 -1.07 -8.33
C VAL A 317 20.32 -0.72 -9.71
N GLY A 318 20.11 -1.60 -10.69
CA GLY A 318 20.67 -1.42 -12.03
C GLY A 318 22.18 -1.19 -12.03
N GLY A 319 22.91 -1.87 -11.12
CA GLY A 319 24.36 -1.74 -10.93
C GLY A 319 24.82 -0.46 -10.22
N LYS A 320 23.90 0.38 -9.74
CA LYS A 320 24.24 1.64 -9.03
C LYS A 320 23.99 1.49 -7.54
N LEU A 321 24.97 1.85 -6.74
CA LEU A 321 24.86 1.84 -5.29
C LEU A 321 23.75 2.82 -4.83
N VAL A 322 22.88 2.32 -3.97
CA VAL A 322 21.86 3.11 -3.28
C VAL A 322 22.49 3.71 -2.03
N GLU A 323 22.68 5.04 -2.02
CA GLU A 323 23.32 5.77 -0.93
C GLU A 323 22.37 6.85 -0.36
N PRO A 324 21.54 6.54 0.65
CA PRO A 324 20.64 7.53 1.27
C PRO A 324 21.37 8.74 1.86
N ALA A 325 22.63 8.57 2.25
CA ALA A 325 23.50 9.65 2.69
C ALA A 325 23.74 10.72 1.62
N ALA A 326 23.37 10.49 0.35
CA ALA A 326 23.45 11.47 -0.74
C ALA A 326 22.27 12.48 -0.73
N LEU A 327 21.17 12.20 -0.03
CA LEU A 327 20.04 13.14 0.03
C LEU A 327 20.47 14.48 0.64
N ARG A 328 20.04 15.58 0.02
CA ARG A 328 20.26 16.95 0.50
C ARG A 328 18.97 17.74 0.33
N GLY A 329 18.64 18.56 1.31
CA GLY A 329 17.61 19.55 1.14
C GLY A 329 16.18 19.02 1.08
N VAL A 330 15.94 17.80 1.55
CA VAL A 330 14.64 17.12 1.61
C VAL A 330 14.27 16.92 3.07
N PHE A 331 13.05 17.24 3.46
CA PHE A 331 12.56 16.96 4.80
C PHE A 331 12.13 15.49 4.92
N LEU A 332 12.76 14.74 5.83
CA LEU A 332 12.47 13.35 6.13
C LEU A 332 11.66 13.23 7.43
N LEU A 333 10.48 12.61 7.33
CA LEU A 333 9.71 12.14 8.48
C LEU A 333 9.69 10.60 8.49
N THR A 334 10.01 9.99 9.63
CA THR A 334 9.81 8.56 9.86
C THR A 334 8.75 8.36 10.93
N VAL A 335 7.78 7.48 10.68
CA VAL A 335 6.64 7.24 11.57
C VAL A 335 6.56 5.75 11.92
N GLU A 336 6.46 5.43 13.21
CA GLU A 336 6.22 4.08 13.73
C GLU A 336 5.13 4.09 14.81
N GLY A 337 4.50 2.93 15.03
CA GLY A 337 3.47 2.75 16.06
C GLY A 337 4.00 1.87 17.19
N THR A 338 3.69 2.20 18.44
CA THR A 338 4.22 1.46 19.60
C THR A 338 3.62 0.04 19.74
N ARG A 339 2.56 -0.27 18.99
CA ARG A 339 1.93 -1.60 18.89
C ARG A 339 2.00 -2.19 17.47
N ASP A 340 2.91 -1.71 16.63
CA ASP A 340 3.13 -2.28 15.30
C ASP A 340 3.78 -3.68 15.41
N ALA A 341 3.03 -4.71 15.01
CA ALA A 341 3.51 -6.10 14.99
C ALA A 341 3.99 -6.56 13.59
N VAL A 342 3.82 -5.72 12.56
CA VAL A 342 4.23 -6.00 11.17
C VAL A 342 5.67 -5.53 10.97
N THR A 343 5.95 -4.30 11.36
CA THR A 343 7.27 -3.67 11.27
C THR A 343 7.82 -3.44 12.67
N GLY A 344 9.01 -3.97 12.93
CA GLY A 344 9.65 -3.87 14.23
C GLY A 344 10.00 -2.43 14.62
N ALA A 345 10.07 -2.18 15.92
CA ALA A 345 10.52 -0.89 16.45
C ALA A 345 11.93 -0.55 15.94
N GLY A 346 12.12 0.69 15.50
CA GLY A 346 13.36 1.23 14.97
C GLY A 346 13.63 0.92 13.50
N GLN A 347 12.89 -0.01 12.86
CA GLN A 347 13.19 -0.41 11.48
C GLN A 347 12.97 0.73 10.47
N THR A 348 11.93 1.54 10.65
CA THR A 348 11.66 2.73 9.81
C THR A 348 12.55 3.90 10.24
N HIS A 349 12.72 4.08 11.56
CA HIS A 349 13.54 5.15 12.12
C HIS A 349 15.02 5.05 11.74
N ALA A 350 15.52 3.86 11.38
CA ALA A 350 16.86 3.68 10.85
C ALA A 350 17.17 4.60 9.63
N ALA A 351 16.14 5.03 8.87
CA ALA A 351 16.31 5.99 7.79
C ALA A 351 16.91 7.34 8.23
N LEU A 352 16.70 7.75 9.48
CA LEU A 352 17.22 9.01 10.03
C LEU A 352 18.76 9.00 10.08
N GLU A 353 19.34 7.84 10.39
CA GLU A 353 20.79 7.63 10.39
C GLU A 353 21.31 7.41 8.98
N MET A 354 20.64 6.59 8.17
CA MET A 354 21.01 6.35 6.77
C MET A 354 21.05 7.65 5.95
N CYS A 355 20.11 8.57 6.20
CA CYS A 355 20.03 9.87 5.54
C CYS A 355 20.86 10.96 6.27
N CYS A 356 22.07 10.62 6.75
CA CYS A 356 22.95 11.55 7.49
C CYS A 356 23.38 12.79 6.68
N GLY A 357 23.18 12.76 5.35
CA GLY A 357 23.36 13.90 4.47
C GLY A 357 22.36 15.05 4.69
N LEU A 358 21.21 14.77 5.31
CA LEU A 358 20.21 15.77 5.65
C LEU A 358 20.58 16.51 6.93
N ALA A 359 20.27 17.81 6.98
CA ALA A 359 20.52 18.58 8.20
C ALA A 359 19.69 18.04 9.38
N PRO A 360 20.13 18.18 10.64
CA PRO A 360 19.37 17.71 11.79
C PRO A 360 17.92 18.21 11.85
N HIS A 361 17.67 19.46 11.45
CA HIS A 361 16.33 20.06 11.43
C HIS A 361 15.46 19.56 10.25
N GLU A 362 16.03 18.88 9.26
CA GLU A 362 15.31 18.27 8.14
C GLU A 362 14.88 16.84 8.46
N ARG A 363 15.31 16.26 9.60
CA ARG A 363 15.02 14.89 10.00
C ARG A 363 14.12 14.86 11.22
N ARG A 364 12.98 14.18 11.14
CA ARG A 364 12.01 14.09 12.23
C ARG A 364 11.54 12.65 12.46
N ARG A 365 11.47 12.30 13.74
CA ARG A 365 10.90 11.04 14.25
C ARG A 365 9.50 11.30 14.81
N LEU A 366 8.58 10.36 14.58
CA LEU A 366 7.28 10.29 15.23
C LEU A 366 7.00 8.85 15.65
N ASP A 367 6.80 8.63 16.95
CA ASP A 367 6.25 7.40 17.51
C ASP A 367 4.80 7.68 17.90
N VAL A 368 3.86 6.86 17.42
CA VAL A 368 2.43 7.00 17.73
C VAL A 368 2.05 5.99 18.80
N ASP A 369 1.71 6.48 19.99
CA ASP A 369 1.39 5.61 21.12
C ASP A 369 0.08 4.87 20.94
N GLY A 370 0.04 3.60 21.33
CA GLY A 370 -1.11 2.72 21.13
C GLY A 370 -1.40 2.39 19.67
N CYS A 371 -0.61 2.84 18.70
CA CYS A 371 -0.92 2.63 17.30
C CYS A 371 -0.39 1.29 16.77
N ASP A 372 -1.27 0.51 16.13
CA ASP A 372 -0.88 -0.68 15.38
C ASP A 372 -0.44 -0.32 13.95
N HIS A 373 0.00 -1.31 13.18
CA HIS A 373 0.49 -1.08 11.81
C HIS A 373 -0.53 -0.34 10.92
N TYR A 374 -1.80 -0.75 10.96
CA TYR A 374 -2.85 -0.19 10.11
C TYR A 374 -3.30 1.19 10.59
N GLY A 375 -3.27 1.44 11.89
CA GLY A 375 -3.57 2.73 12.50
C GLY A 375 -2.62 3.84 12.03
N LEU A 376 -1.40 3.50 11.61
CA LEU A 376 -0.43 4.47 11.11
C LEU A 376 -0.84 5.17 9.83
N PHE A 377 -1.81 4.61 9.09
CA PHE A 377 -2.26 5.14 7.81
C PHE A 377 -3.78 5.05 7.60
N THR A 378 -4.54 4.47 8.54
CA THR A 378 -6.01 4.44 8.52
C THR A 378 -6.59 4.80 9.89
N GLY A 379 -7.85 5.23 9.93
CA GLY A 379 -8.58 5.43 11.18
C GLY A 379 -8.16 6.67 11.99
N GLU A 380 -8.38 6.60 13.30
CA GLU A 380 -8.19 7.73 14.24
C GLU A 380 -6.73 8.13 14.37
N HIS A 381 -5.82 7.20 14.65
CA HIS A 381 -4.39 7.51 14.78
C HIS A 381 -3.81 8.21 13.53
N TRP A 382 -4.21 7.77 12.32
CA TRP A 382 -3.83 8.48 11.10
C TRP A 382 -4.31 9.94 11.10
N ARG A 383 -5.60 10.16 11.39
CA ARG A 383 -6.23 11.49 11.33
C ARG A 383 -5.74 12.43 12.43
N ASP A 384 -5.57 11.91 13.64
CA ASP A 384 -5.38 12.73 14.84
C ASP A 384 -3.90 12.86 15.23
N ASP A 385 -3.06 11.86 14.92
CA ASP A 385 -1.64 11.85 15.29
C ASP A 385 -0.71 12.07 14.09
N VAL A 386 -0.89 11.32 12.99
CA VAL A 386 0.06 11.31 11.86
C VAL A 386 -0.16 12.47 10.90
N HIS A 387 -1.41 12.68 10.47
CA HIS A 387 -1.77 13.68 9.46
C HIS A 387 -1.44 15.13 9.87
N PRO A 388 -1.65 15.57 11.14
CA PRO A 388 -1.25 16.92 11.55
C PRO A 388 0.27 17.15 11.51
N VAL A 389 1.05 16.11 11.82
CA VAL A 389 2.51 16.17 11.73
C VAL A 389 2.97 16.24 10.28
N LEU A 390 2.32 15.51 9.36
CA LEU A 390 2.53 15.61 7.92
C LEU A 390 2.30 17.04 7.42
N GLN A 391 1.18 17.67 7.80
CA GLN A 391 0.88 19.05 7.40
C GLN A 391 1.96 20.03 7.86
N THR A 392 2.46 19.85 9.09
CA THR A 392 3.56 20.64 9.62
C THR A 392 4.84 20.45 8.78
N MET A 393 5.16 19.21 8.43
CA MET A 393 6.33 18.88 7.60
C MET A 393 6.20 19.48 6.18
N PHE A 394 5.01 19.42 5.58
CA PHE A 394 4.76 20.02 4.26
C PHE A 394 5.02 21.53 4.29
N ALA A 395 4.46 22.23 5.29
CA ALA A 395 4.63 23.68 5.42
C ALA A 395 6.11 24.07 5.63
N GLN A 396 6.84 23.34 6.48
CA GLN A 396 8.27 23.58 6.73
C GLN A 396 9.11 23.37 5.47
N ALA A 397 8.87 22.27 4.75
CA ALA A 397 9.58 21.94 3.51
C ALA A 397 9.32 22.96 2.40
N GLU A 398 8.07 23.41 2.26
CA GLU A 398 7.68 24.46 1.30
C GLU A 398 8.35 25.80 1.61
N ALA A 399 8.36 26.21 2.88
CA ALA A 399 9.01 27.44 3.32
C ALA A 399 10.53 27.41 3.10
N ALA A 400 11.20 26.29 3.41
CA ALA A 400 12.62 26.12 3.17
C ALA A 400 12.96 26.16 1.68
N ARG A 401 12.14 25.53 0.84
CA ARG A 401 12.32 25.53 -0.62
C ARG A 401 12.12 26.92 -1.22
N ALA A 402 11.16 27.70 -0.72
CA ALA A 402 10.97 29.09 -1.14
C ALA A 402 12.20 29.96 -0.82
N ARG A 403 12.77 29.82 0.39
CA ARG A 403 13.98 30.55 0.80
C ARG A 403 15.23 30.22 -0.01
N ARG A 404 15.32 29.02 -0.59
CA ARG A 404 16.45 28.62 -1.47
C ARG A 404 16.31 29.14 -2.91
N ARG A 405 15.09 29.54 -3.31
CA ARG A 405 14.79 30.06 -4.66
C ARG A 405 14.79 31.58 -4.72
N ALA A 406 14.49 32.25 -3.61
CA ALA A 406 14.71 33.68 -3.41
C ALA A 406 16.20 33.95 -3.23
#